data_AF-A0A6P0Q186-F1
#
_entry.id   AF-A0A6P0Q186-F1
#
_cell.length_a   1.000
_cell.length_b   1.000
_cell.length_c   1.000
_cell.angle_alpha   90.00
_cell.angle_beta   90.00
_cell.angle_gamma   90.00
#
_symmetry.space_group_name_H-M   'P 1'
#
loop_
_entity.id
_entity.type
_entity.pdbx_description
1 polymer ?
#
loop_
_entity_poly.entity_id
_entity_poly.type
_entity_poly.pdbx_seq_one_letter_code
_entity_poly.pdbx_strand_id
1 'polypeptide(L)' 'MSLNLNNHQDKYRCIPQLFEAQVERTPEAVAVIFADQQLTYRALNTKANQLA' A
#
# COMPACT_ATOMS: atom_id res chain seq x y z
N MET A 1 27.88 9.11 -22.40
CA MET A 1 28.07 7.66 -22.14
C MET A 1 26.74 7.11 -21.66
N SER A 2 25.98 6.51 -22.56
CA SER A 2 24.65 5.95 -22.30
C SER A 2 24.78 4.58 -21.63
N LEU A 3 24.07 4.31 -20.53
CA LEU A 3 22.87 3.45 -20.55
C LEU A 3 22.23 3.41 -19.16
N ASN A 4 20.95 3.76 -19.13
CA ASN A 4 19.99 3.48 -18.07
C ASN A 4 20.01 1.96 -17.79
N LEU A 5 20.61 1.56 -16.66
CA LEU A 5 20.66 0.16 -16.25
C LEU A 5 19.89 -0.01 -14.93
N ASN A 6 18.65 -0.45 -15.10
CA ASN A 6 17.93 -1.37 -14.23
C ASN A 6 17.03 -0.77 -13.14
N ASN A 7 15.85 -0.37 -13.60
CA ASN A 7 14.55 -0.54 -12.94
C ASN A 7 14.25 -2.00 -12.49
N HIS A 8 15.23 -2.80 -12.04
CA HIS A 8 15.01 -4.19 -11.62
C HIS A 8 14.77 -4.35 -10.09
N GLN A 9 14.82 -3.26 -9.32
CA GLN A 9 14.39 -3.29 -7.92
C GLN A 9 12.88 -3.03 -7.74
N ASP A 10 12.15 -2.72 -8.83
CA ASP A 10 10.71 -2.48 -8.77
C ASP A 10 9.86 -3.77 -8.91
N LYS A 11 10.48 -4.88 -9.32
CA LYS A 11 9.76 -6.13 -9.67
C LYS A 11 9.37 -7.03 -8.49
N TYR A 12 9.83 -6.73 -7.27
CA TYR A 12 9.58 -7.57 -6.09
C TYR A 12 9.22 -6.75 -4.84
N ARG A 13 8.45 -5.67 -5.00
CA ARG A 13 7.85 -5.05 -3.81
C ARG A 13 6.84 -6.02 -3.22
N CYS A 14 7.04 -6.40 -1.96
CA CYS A 14 6.09 -7.22 -1.23
C CYS A 14 4.75 -6.46 -1.16
N ILE A 15 3.64 -7.18 -1.23
CA ILE A 15 2.28 -6.59 -1.18
C ILE A 15 2.13 -5.57 -0.03
N PRO A 16 2.65 -5.82 1.20
CA PRO A 16 2.62 -4.82 2.28
C PRO A 16 3.32 -3.50 1.93
N GLN A 17 4.47 -3.54 1.24
CA GLN A 17 5.23 -2.35 0.89
C GLN A 17 4.52 -1.48 -0.16
N LEU A 18 3.82 -2.11 -1.12
CA LEU A 18 2.97 -1.40 -2.08
C LEU A 18 1.75 -0.81 -1.38
N PHE A 19 1.22 -1.51 -0.38
CA PHE A 19 0.09 -1.06 0.41
C PHE A 19 0.44 0.17 1.26
N GLU A 20 1.58 0.15 1.97
CA GLU A 20 2.06 1.28 2.76
C GLU A 20 2.26 2.54 1.89
N ALA A 21 2.86 2.38 0.71
CA ALA A 21 3.01 3.50 -0.23
C ALA A 21 1.65 4.07 -0.69
N GLN A 22 0.61 3.24 -0.82
CA GLN A 22 -0.74 3.70 -1.14
C GLN A 22 -1.40 4.40 0.06
N VAL A 23 -1.13 3.95 1.29
CA VAL A 23 -1.60 4.59 2.53
C VAL A 23 -1.03 6.00 2.67
N GLU A 24 0.24 6.22 2.33
CA GLU A 24 0.86 7.55 2.35
C GLU A 24 0.27 8.48 1.28
N ARG A 25 0.00 7.95 0.09
CA ARG A 25 -0.52 8.73 -1.04
C ARG A 25 -1.99 9.13 -0.88
N THR A 26 -2.81 8.22 -0.33
CA THR A 26 -4.26 8.42 -0.21
C THR A 26 -4.79 7.82 1.10
N PRO A 27 -4.42 8.37 2.27
CA PRO A 27 -4.75 7.77 3.56
C PRO A 27 -6.26 7.73 3.86
N GLU A 28 -7.01 8.67 3.30
CA GLU A 28 -8.45 8.85 3.55
C GLU A 28 -9.33 8.19 2.50
N ALA A 29 -8.74 7.66 1.42
CA ALA A 29 -9.48 6.90 0.43
C ALA A 29 -9.97 5.59 1.03
N VAL A 30 -11.16 5.17 0.64
CA VAL A 30 -11.77 3.91 1.05
C VAL A 30 -11.00 2.76 0.40
N ALA A 31 -10.38 1.90 1.22
CA ALA A 31 -9.62 0.74 0.79
C ALA A 31 -10.49 -0.52 0.69
N VAL A 32 -11.45 -0.67 1.61
CA VAL A 32 -12.34 -1.84 1.69
C VAL A 32 -13.74 -1.39 2.06
N ILE A 33 -14.74 -1.96 1.39
CA ILE A 33 -16.16 -1.82 1.71
C ILE A 33 -16.68 -3.22 2.03
N PHE A 34 -17.30 -3.37 3.19
CA PHE A 34 -17.95 -4.62 3.60
C PHE A 34 -19.31 -4.30 4.23
N ALA A 35 -20.39 -4.74 3.57
CA ALA A 35 -21.75 -4.36 3.91
C ALA A 35 -21.88 -2.82 4.04
N ASP A 36 -22.32 -2.32 5.21
CA ASP A 36 -22.45 -0.89 5.50
C ASP A 36 -21.14 -0.25 5.99
N GLN A 37 -20.08 -1.04 6.19
CA GLN A 37 -18.83 -0.56 6.76
C GLN A 37 -17.81 -0.24 5.68
N GLN A 38 -17.12 0.89 5.86
CA GLN A 38 -16.04 1.33 4.99
C GLN A 38 -14.78 1.53 5.83
N LEU A 39 -13.66 1.01 5.34
CA LEU A 39 -12.35 1.17 5.94
C LEU A 39 -11.45 1.94 4.99
N THR A 40 -10.86 3.03 5.49
CA THR A 40 -9.86 3.78 4.74
C THR A 40 -8.53 3.04 4.71
N TYR A 41 -7.64 3.41 3.78
CA TYR A 41 -6.28 2.89 3.73
C TYR A 41 -5.56 3.03 5.08
N ARG A 42 -5.67 4.20 5.73
CA ARG A 42 -5.11 4.43 7.07
C ARG A 42 -5.68 3.47 8.11
N ALA A 43 -7.01 3.31 8.17
CA ALA A 43 -7.66 2.46 9.15
C ALA A 43 -7.34 0.97 8.95
N LEU A 44 -7.25 0.53 7.68
CA LEU A 44 -6.87 -0.83 7.33
C LEU A 44 -5.40 -1.11 7.68
N ASN A 45 -4.49 -0.18 7.40
CA ASN A 45 -3.07 -0.30 7.75
C ASN A 45 -2.83 -0.44 9.25
N THR A 46 -3.49 0.39 10.05
CA THR A 46 -3.38 0.32 11.51
C THR A 46 -3.85 -1.04 12.04
N LYS A 47 -4.94 -1.60 11.50
CA LYS A 47 -5.43 -2.93 11.91
C LYS A 47 -4.51 -4.06 11.44
N ALA A 48 -3.97 -3.98 10.22
CA ALA A 48 -3.05 -4.99 9.70
C ALA A 48 -1.75 -5.05 10.54
N ASN A 49 -1.22 -3.90 10.94
CA ASN A 49 -0.02 -3.80 11.77
C ASN A 49 -0.24 -4.22 13.25
N GLN A 50 -1.48 -4.37 13.71
CA GLN A 50 -1.79 -4.86 15.07
C GLN A 50 -1.74 -6.40 15.17
N LEU A 51 -1.76 -7.12 14.04
CA LEU A 51 -1.73 -8.58 13.99
C LEU A 51 -0.33 -9.14 13.63
N ALA A 52 0.65 -8.26 13.42
CA ALA A 52 2.03 -8.60 13.06
C ALA A 52 2.90 -8.92 14.28
#